data_AF-A0A7C5NL46-F1
#
_entry.id   AF-A0A7C5NL46-F1
#
_cell.length_a   1.000
_cell.length_b   1.000
_cell.length_c   1.000
_cell.angle_alpha   90.00
_cell.angle_beta   90.00
_cell.angle_gamma   90.00
#
_symmetry.space_group_name_H-M   'P 1'
#
loop_
_entity.id
_entity.type
_entity.pdbx_description
1 polymer ?
#
loop_
_entity_poly.entity_id
_entity_poly.type
_entity_poly.pdbx_seq_one_letter_code
_entity_poly.pdbx_strand_id
1 'polypeptide(L)'
;MNPAKSAIPGTILLALAFSAAATGTTMNHFDAKGKPPSRYTIAFQQHQRSILPFEDERDFEEMKRGFIAAPAYREILADEGHVAWSMGKYDFLLEPGKTFDSIHPSLQRQAILNMNYGLYKVMDGVYQIRGFDLANITFVEGKTGWIIFDPLTARETARAALKFINEQLGERPVVAVVYSHSHGDHFGGVRGVVDEADVKSGKVKIIAPTGFMDHAVAENVYAGTAMARRMFYQYGALLPASPFGHVDQAIGKNTAAGNLGLIPPNVVIEDDFEERVVDGVKMVFQNTPGTEAPAEMNTFFPEKNLFWAAENIVGTIHNIYTLRGALVRDPLKWAKAINEAIYRFGPKTEIMIASHSWPRWGNERVMEVMRDQRDTYANLNNGVLHLANQGVTINQIHNIYQVPA
;
A
#
# COMPACT_ATOMS: atom_id res chain seq x y z
N MET A 1 41.88 -41.63 -49.15
CA MET A 1 41.67 -42.43 -47.93
C MET A 1 40.42 -41.92 -47.23
N ASN A 2 39.31 -42.66 -47.36
CA ASN A 2 38.19 -42.64 -46.42
C ASN A 2 38.59 -43.58 -45.25
N PRO A 3 38.03 -43.49 -44.02
CA PRO A 3 36.57 -43.56 -43.84
C PRO A 3 35.96 -42.72 -42.70
N ALA A 4 34.73 -42.27 -42.98
CA ALA A 4 33.51 -42.44 -42.18
C ALA A 4 33.51 -42.18 -40.66
N LYS A 5 32.50 -41.43 -40.21
CA LYS A 5 31.36 -41.98 -39.44
C LYS A 5 30.17 -41.02 -39.37
N SER A 6 29.04 -41.52 -39.84
CA SER A 6 27.69 -41.02 -39.66
C SER A 6 27.15 -41.39 -38.28
N ALA A 7 26.23 -40.58 -37.74
CA ALA A 7 25.14 -41.02 -36.87
C ALA A 7 24.06 -39.93 -36.70
N ILE A 8 22.88 -40.18 -37.28
CA ILE A 8 21.53 -39.81 -36.76
C ILE A 8 21.07 -41.13 -36.05
N PRO A 9 20.24 -41.21 -34.96
CA PRO A 9 19.01 -40.44 -34.66
C PRO A 9 18.69 -40.21 -33.17
N GLY A 10 17.53 -39.59 -32.87
CA GLY A 10 16.83 -39.88 -31.59
C GLY A 10 15.95 -38.77 -31.02
N THR A 11 14.87 -38.38 -31.70
CA THR A 11 13.79 -37.61 -31.08
C THR A 11 12.93 -38.55 -30.25
N ILE A 12 13.07 -38.52 -28.92
CA ILE A 12 12.16 -39.23 -28.00
C ILE A 12 11.04 -38.26 -27.62
N LEU A 13 9.86 -38.50 -28.17
CA LEU A 13 8.61 -37.91 -27.73
C LEU A 13 8.14 -38.70 -26.49
N LEU A 14 8.28 -38.13 -25.30
CA LEU A 14 7.72 -38.73 -24.07
C LEU A 14 6.33 -38.15 -23.84
N ALA A 15 5.30 -38.88 -24.25
CA ALA A 15 3.93 -38.64 -23.86
C ALA A 15 3.72 -39.10 -22.41
N LEU A 16 3.56 -38.16 -21.48
CA LEU A 16 3.14 -38.44 -20.11
C LEU A 16 1.63 -38.22 -20.00
N ALA A 17 0.89 -39.33 -19.99
CA ALA A 17 -0.50 -39.37 -19.57
C ALA A 17 -0.57 -39.09 -18.06
N PHE A 18 -1.25 -38.02 -17.66
CA PHE A 18 -1.64 -37.80 -16.27
C PHE A 18 -2.99 -38.47 -16.01
N SER A 19 -2.96 -39.56 -15.25
CA SER A 19 -4.14 -40.09 -14.57
C SER A 19 -4.42 -39.27 -13.31
N ALA A 20 -5.66 -38.80 -13.20
CA ALA A 20 -6.15 -38.11 -12.01
C ALA A 20 -6.35 -39.11 -10.86
N ALA A 21 -5.68 -38.85 -9.74
CA ALA A 21 -6.05 -39.37 -8.43
C ALA A 21 -5.87 -38.25 -7.40
N ALA A 22 -6.99 -37.69 -6.96
CA ALA A 22 -7.03 -36.69 -5.91
C ALA A 22 -6.78 -37.36 -4.55
N THR A 23 -5.61 -37.14 -3.95
CA THR A 23 -5.39 -37.20 -2.50
C THR A 23 -4.27 -36.20 -2.13
N GLY A 24 -4.59 -35.26 -1.24
CA GLY A 24 -3.72 -34.26 -0.60
C GLY A 24 -2.42 -33.86 -1.32
N THR A 25 -2.45 -32.79 -2.12
CA THR A 25 -1.22 -32.13 -2.57
C THR A 25 -0.51 -31.51 -1.37
N THR A 26 0.51 -32.20 -0.86
CA THR A 26 1.58 -31.55 -0.10
C THR A 26 2.19 -30.52 -1.05
N MET A 27 1.88 -29.23 -0.87
CA MET A 27 2.62 -28.20 -1.58
C MET A 27 4.09 -28.32 -1.16
N ASN A 28 4.96 -28.63 -2.11
CA ASN A 28 6.39 -28.68 -1.86
C ASN A 28 6.90 -27.26 -1.61
N HIS A 29 7.80 -27.11 -0.63
CA HIS A 29 8.45 -25.84 -0.38
C HIS A 29 9.28 -25.42 -1.60
N PHE A 30 9.32 -24.12 -1.91
CA PHE A 30 10.07 -23.59 -3.06
C PHE A 30 11.61 -23.68 -2.90
N ASP A 31 12.10 -24.02 -1.71
CA ASP A 31 13.52 -24.06 -1.36
C ASP A 31 13.83 -25.49 -0.92
N ALA A 32 14.92 -26.06 -1.42
CA ALA A 32 15.31 -27.44 -1.14
C ALA A 32 15.60 -27.70 0.36
N LYS A 33 15.91 -26.66 1.14
CA LYS A 33 16.11 -26.70 2.59
C LYS A 33 14.84 -26.30 3.37
N GLY A 34 13.82 -25.82 2.68
CA GLY A 34 12.56 -25.42 3.26
C GLY A 34 11.78 -26.61 3.83
N LYS A 35 10.98 -26.34 4.87
CA LYS A 35 10.28 -27.38 5.63
C LYS A 35 8.80 -27.04 5.77
N PRO A 36 7.90 -28.04 5.89
CA PRO A 36 6.53 -27.78 6.28
C PRO A 36 6.47 -27.21 7.71
N PRO A 37 5.35 -26.56 8.09
CA PRO A 37 5.15 -26.05 9.44
C PRO A 37 5.32 -27.17 10.47
N SER A 38 6.06 -26.89 11.54
CA SER A 38 6.20 -27.85 12.64
C SER A 38 4.88 -28.03 13.39
N ARG A 39 4.75 -29.11 14.16
CA ARG A 39 3.60 -29.29 15.07
C ARG A 39 3.36 -28.10 16.01
N TYR A 40 4.43 -27.42 16.43
CA TYR A 40 4.35 -26.25 17.30
C TYR A 40 3.84 -25.02 16.54
N THR A 41 4.27 -24.83 15.30
CA THR A 41 3.78 -23.77 14.42
C THR A 41 2.29 -23.96 14.15
N ILE A 42 1.86 -25.18 13.80
CA ILE A 42 0.44 -25.50 13.55
C ILE A 42 -0.41 -25.20 14.79
N ALA A 43 0.03 -25.68 15.97
CA ALA A 43 -0.67 -25.42 17.23
C ALA A 43 -0.76 -23.92 17.54
N PHE A 44 0.30 -23.15 17.27
CA PHE A 44 0.28 -21.70 17.41
C PHE A 44 -0.75 -21.05 16.48
N GLN A 45 -0.77 -21.40 15.18
CA GLN A 45 -1.77 -20.84 14.25
C GLN A 45 -3.20 -21.21 14.66
N GLN A 46 -3.43 -22.43 15.12
CA GLN A 46 -4.75 -22.86 15.63
C GLN A 46 -5.19 -22.04 16.85
N HIS A 47 -4.27 -21.77 17.78
CA HIS A 47 -4.54 -20.91 18.92
C HIS A 47 -4.86 -19.47 18.50
N GLN A 48 -4.10 -18.90 17.55
CA GLN A 48 -4.37 -17.55 17.03
C GLN A 48 -5.76 -17.47 16.37
N ARG A 49 -6.16 -18.52 15.63
CA ARG A 49 -7.53 -18.63 15.06
C ARG A 49 -8.64 -18.69 16.11
N SER A 50 -8.36 -19.13 17.34
CA SER A 50 -9.38 -19.24 18.39
C SER A 50 -9.51 -17.98 19.26
N ILE A 51 -8.53 -17.07 19.24
CA ILE A 51 -8.50 -15.90 20.14
C ILE A 51 -8.70 -14.56 19.41
N LEU A 52 -8.41 -14.49 18.11
CA LEU A 52 -8.62 -13.28 17.32
C LEU A 52 -10.04 -13.26 16.74
N PRO A 53 -10.67 -12.07 16.61
CA PRO A 53 -12.06 -11.93 16.22
C PRO A 53 -12.26 -12.09 14.70
N PHE A 54 -12.06 -13.30 14.18
CA PHE A 54 -12.21 -13.58 12.74
C PHE A 54 -13.67 -13.56 12.26
N GLU A 55 -14.64 -13.62 13.18
CA GLU A 55 -16.06 -13.44 12.91
C GLU A 55 -16.42 -12.00 12.49
N ASP A 56 -15.54 -11.03 12.76
CA ASP A 56 -15.71 -9.67 12.26
C ASP A 56 -15.29 -9.57 10.79
N GLU A 57 -16.29 -9.65 9.92
CA GLU A 57 -16.13 -9.57 8.46
C GLU A 57 -16.35 -8.15 7.89
N ARG A 58 -16.51 -7.12 8.74
CA ARG A 58 -16.77 -5.73 8.29
C ARG A 58 -15.76 -5.25 7.24
N ASP A 59 -14.48 -5.59 7.43
CA ASP A 59 -13.42 -5.23 6.48
C ASP A 59 -13.65 -5.82 5.08
N PHE A 60 -14.22 -7.02 4.96
CA PHE A 60 -14.47 -7.63 3.66
C PHE A 60 -15.61 -6.93 2.92
N GLU A 61 -16.64 -6.48 3.64
CA GLU A 61 -17.73 -5.69 3.08
C GLU A 61 -17.22 -4.31 2.63
N GLU A 62 -16.49 -3.64 3.51
CA GLU A 62 -15.84 -2.36 3.27
C GLU A 62 -14.88 -2.45 2.07
N MET A 63 -14.00 -3.46 2.03
CA MET A 63 -13.10 -3.67 0.91
C MET A 63 -13.84 -3.85 -0.43
N LYS A 64 -14.95 -4.59 -0.48
CA LYS A 64 -15.69 -4.83 -1.73
C LYS A 64 -16.52 -3.63 -2.19
N ARG A 65 -16.90 -2.73 -1.28
CA ARG A 65 -17.85 -1.66 -1.55
C ARG A 65 -17.36 -0.72 -2.65
N GLY A 66 -18.26 -0.42 -3.58
CA GLY A 66 -18.00 0.51 -4.69
C GLY A 66 -17.20 -0.09 -5.85
N PHE A 67 -16.94 -1.40 -5.89
CA PHE A 67 -16.28 -2.04 -7.03
C PHE A 67 -17.00 -1.70 -8.35
N ILE A 68 -16.26 -1.20 -9.34
CA ILE A 68 -16.76 -0.94 -10.70
C ILE A 68 -16.31 -2.06 -11.62
N ALA A 69 -14.99 -2.24 -11.77
CA ALA A 69 -14.40 -3.17 -12.70
C ALA A 69 -12.94 -3.47 -12.34
N ALA A 70 -12.45 -4.63 -12.76
CA ALA A 70 -11.03 -4.96 -12.81
C ALA A 70 -10.63 -5.18 -14.27
N PRO A 71 -9.42 -4.79 -14.70
CA PRO A 71 -8.98 -5.09 -16.05
C PRO A 71 -8.77 -6.60 -16.23
N ALA A 72 -8.89 -7.07 -17.47
CA ALA A 72 -8.62 -8.49 -17.79
C ALA A 72 -7.15 -8.87 -17.61
N TYR A 73 -6.22 -7.91 -17.73
CA TYR A 73 -4.81 -8.15 -17.49
C TYR A 73 -4.53 -8.25 -15.98
N ARG A 74 -3.67 -9.22 -15.62
CA ARG A 74 -3.18 -9.43 -14.25
C ARG A 74 -1.74 -8.97 -14.07
N GLU A 75 -1.11 -8.51 -15.14
CA GLU A 75 0.28 -8.08 -15.20
C GLU A 75 0.40 -6.74 -15.91
N ILE A 76 1.29 -5.89 -15.41
CA ILE A 76 1.70 -4.63 -16.01
C ILE A 76 3.18 -4.76 -16.36
N LEU A 77 3.51 -4.57 -17.64
CA LEU A 77 4.87 -4.65 -18.14
C LEU A 77 5.59 -3.32 -17.96
N ALA A 78 6.87 -3.39 -17.61
CA ALA A 78 7.80 -2.27 -17.67
C ALA A 78 8.09 -1.90 -19.13
N ASP A 79 8.55 -0.67 -19.37
CA ASP A 79 8.94 -0.22 -20.71
C ASP A 79 10.12 -1.06 -21.27
N GLU A 80 10.96 -1.64 -20.39
CA GLU A 80 12.06 -2.54 -20.73
C GLU A 80 11.64 -4.00 -21.01
N GLY A 81 10.35 -4.33 -20.84
CA GLY A 81 9.77 -5.62 -21.23
C GLY A 81 9.69 -6.69 -20.13
N HIS A 82 10.23 -6.45 -18.93
CA HIS A 82 9.97 -7.31 -17.76
C HIS A 82 8.62 -6.97 -17.10
N VAL A 83 8.18 -7.82 -16.17
CA VAL A 83 6.95 -7.58 -15.40
C VAL A 83 7.22 -6.55 -14.31
N ALA A 84 6.62 -5.35 -14.41
CA ALA A 84 6.67 -4.33 -13.36
C ALA A 84 5.75 -4.70 -12.19
N TRP A 85 4.56 -5.24 -12.48
CA TRP A 85 3.60 -5.65 -11.47
C TRP A 85 2.83 -6.90 -11.91
N SER A 86 2.55 -7.82 -10.98
CA SER A 86 1.71 -8.99 -11.22
C SER A 86 0.88 -9.27 -9.97
N MET A 87 -0.44 -9.13 -10.11
CA MET A 87 -1.40 -9.47 -9.05
C MET A 87 -1.76 -10.97 -9.09
N GLY A 88 -1.73 -11.58 -10.27
CA GLY A 88 -2.08 -12.99 -10.48
C GLY A 88 -1.21 -13.98 -9.72
N LYS A 89 0.05 -13.62 -9.41
CA LYS A 89 0.96 -14.47 -8.61
C LYS A 89 0.46 -14.77 -7.19
N TYR A 90 -0.56 -14.05 -6.71
CA TYR A 90 -1.17 -14.23 -5.39
C TYR A 90 -2.53 -14.96 -5.42
N ASP A 91 -2.97 -15.47 -6.58
CA ASP A 91 -4.30 -16.11 -6.72
C ASP A 91 -4.51 -17.32 -5.80
N PHE A 92 -3.42 -17.97 -5.33
CA PHE A 92 -3.48 -19.04 -4.34
C PHE A 92 -4.15 -18.62 -3.02
N LEU A 93 -4.19 -17.32 -2.69
CA LEU A 93 -4.86 -16.79 -1.51
C LEU A 93 -6.39 -16.80 -1.65
N LEU A 94 -6.92 -16.88 -2.87
CA LEU A 94 -8.35 -16.79 -3.17
C LEU A 94 -9.02 -18.17 -3.25
N GLU A 95 -8.30 -19.26 -3.01
CA GLU A 95 -8.87 -20.61 -2.92
C GLU A 95 -9.93 -20.67 -1.80
N PRO A 96 -11.21 -20.94 -2.10
CA PRO A 96 -12.28 -20.90 -1.10
C PRO A 96 -12.04 -21.87 0.06
N GLY A 97 -12.17 -21.36 1.29
CA GLY A 97 -12.01 -22.16 2.52
C GLY A 97 -10.59 -22.63 2.80
N LYS A 98 -9.59 -22.20 2.00
CA LYS A 98 -8.20 -22.63 2.18
C LYS A 98 -7.54 -21.87 3.33
N THR A 99 -7.01 -22.62 4.29
CA THR A 99 -6.14 -22.08 5.36
C THR A 99 -4.73 -22.62 5.21
N PHE A 100 -3.73 -21.76 5.42
CA PHE A 100 -2.32 -22.15 5.35
C PHE A 100 -1.67 -22.09 6.73
N ASP A 101 -1.22 -23.22 7.26
CA ASP A 101 -0.52 -23.25 8.56
C ASP A 101 0.91 -22.72 8.49
N SER A 102 1.42 -22.46 7.28
CA SER A 102 2.68 -21.74 7.04
C SER A 102 2.52 -20.22 7.09
N ILE A 103 1.29 -19.69 7.14
CA ILE A 103 1.00 -18.25 7.19
C ILE A 103 0.27 -17.95 8.51
N HIS A 104 0.62 -16.84 9.17
CA HIS A 104 -0.14 -16.37 10.33
C HIS A 104 -1.60 -16.08 9.93
N PRO A 105 -2.63 -16.55 10.66
CA PRO A 105 -4.03 -16.42 10.22
C PRO A 105 -4.46 -14.95 10.07
N SER A 106 -4.01 -14.05 10.94
CA SER A 106 -4.28 -12.61 10.80
C SER A 106 -3.61 -12.01 9.55
N LEU A 107 -2.40 -12.47 9.21
CA LEU A 107 -1.70 -12.03 8.00
C LEU A 107 -2.38 -12.60 6.75
N GLN A 108 -2.86 -13.84 6.80
CA GLN A 108 -3.63 -14.42 5.71
C GLN A 108 -4.93 -13.63 5.46
N ARG A 109 -5.66 -13.24 6.51
CA ARG A 109 -6.83 -12.35 6.40
C ARG A 109 -6.46 -11.03 5.71
N GLN A 110 -5.41 -10.36 6.17
CA GLN A 110 -4.92 -9.11 5.56
C GLN A 110 -4.51 -9.32 4.10
N ALA A 111 -3.83 -10.42 3.81
CA ALA A 111 -3.43 -10.76 2.46
C ALA A 111 -4.64 -10.96 1.54
N ILE A 112 -5.72 -11.58 2.00
CA ILE A 112 -6.94 -11.72 1.19
C ILE A 112 -7.60 -10.35 0.99
N LEU A 113 -7.65 -9.50 2.02
CA LEU A 113 -8.20 -8.15 1.91
C LEU A 113 -7.43 -7.28 0.89
N ASN A 114 -6.11 -7.43 0.84
CA ASN A 114 -5.24 -6.77 -0.14
C ASN A 114 -5.30 -7.40 -1.55
N MET A 115 -6.15 -8.41 -1.81
CA MET A 115 -6.47 -8.88 -3.17
C MET A 115 -7.53 -8.00 -3.87
N ASN A 116 -7.71 -6.76 -3.41
CA ASN A 116 -8.70 -5.78 -3.87
C ASN A 116 -8.33 -5.09 -5.20
N TYR A 117 -8.00 -5.88 -6.22
CA TYR A 117 -7.56 -5.42 -7.53
C TYR A 117 -8.69 -4.80 -8.35
N GLY A 118 -8.56 -3.52 -8.71
CA GLY A 118 -9.46 -2.88 -9.67
C GLY A 118 -9.80 -1.42 -9.36
N LEU A 119 -10.80 -0.92 -10.07
CA LEU A 119 -11.38 0.41 -9.95
C LEU A 119 -12.58 0.39 -9.00
N TYR A 120 -12.57 1.30 -8.04
CA TYR A 120 -13.60 1.46 -7.04
C TYR A 120 -14.13 2.89 -7.05
N LYS A 121 -15.45 3.04 -7.01
CA LYS A 121 -16.15 4.28 -6.70
C LYS A 121 -16.25 4.45 -5.19
N VAL A 122 -15.53 5.43 -4.65
CA VAL A 122 -15.67 5.81 -3.24
C VAL A 122 -16.99 6.57 -3.06
N MET A 123 -17.20 7.57 -3.92
CA MET A 123 -18.43 8.35 -4.04
C MET A 123 -18.47 9.05 -5.40
N ASP A 124 -19.51 9.83 -5.67
CA ASP A 124 -19.60 10.61 -6.91
C ASP A 124 -18.42 11.57 -7.07
N GLY A 125 -17.69 11.40 -8.16
CA GLY A 125 -16.49 12.18 -8.49
C GLY A 125 -15.24 11.83 -7.66
N VAL A 126 -15.22 10.71 -6.92
CA VAL A 126 -14.00 10.22 -6.24
C VAL A 126 -13.86 8.71 -6.44
N TYR A 127 -12.73 8.31 -7.01
CA TYR A 127 -12.44 6.94 -7.39
C TYR A 127 -11.05 6.53 -6.90
N GLN A 128 -10.84 5.24 -6.64
CA GLN A 128 -9.53 4.67 -6.36
C GLN A 128 -9.27 3.48 -7.28
N ILE A 129 -8.07 3.41 -7.84
CA ILE A 129 -7.54 2.16 -8.37
C ILE A 129 -6.64 1.56 -7.29
N ARG A 130 -6.91 0.30 -6.96
CA ARG A 130 -6.24 -0.43 -5.88
C ARG A 130 -5.64 -1.73 -6.39
N GLY A 131 -4.56 -2.16 -5.76
CA GLY A 131 -3.85 -3.40 -6.11
C GLY A 131 -3.07 -3.35 -7.42
N PHE A 132 -2.85 -2.16 -8.01
CA PHE A 132 -1.97 -1.96 -9.17
C PHE A 132 -0.50 -1.76 -8.77
N ASP A 133 -0.26 -1.50 -7.49
CA ASP A 133 1.05 -1.26 -6.86
C ASP A 133 0.88 -1.48 -5.34
N LEU A 134 1.87 -1.07 -4.54
CA LEU A 134 1.76 -1.04 -3.07
C LEU A 134 0.70 -0.04 -2.61
N ALA A 135 0.74 1.17 -3.18
CA ALA A 135 -0.20 2.25 -2.92
C ALA A 135 -1.46 2.15 -3.78
N ASN A 136 -2.51 2.84 -3.32
CA ASN A 136 -3.66 3.21 -4.10
C ASN A 136 -3.38 4.52 -4.84
N ILE A 137 -3.98 4.67 -6.02
CA ILE A 137 -4.03 5.95 -6.72
C ILE A 137 -5.47 6.46 -6.70
N THR A 138 -5.66 7.70 -6.23
CA THR A 138 -7.00 8.30 -6.11
C THR A 138 -7.23 9.30 -7.23
N PHE A 139 -8.38 9.25 -7.86
CA PHE A 139 -8.82 10.19 -8.89
C PHE A 139 -10.01 10.99 -8.37
N VAL A 140 -9.86 12.30 -8.32
CA VAL A 140 -10.93 13.24 -7.99
C VAL A 140 -11.33 13.98 -9.25
N GLU A 141 -12.63 13.93 -9.56
CA GLU A 141 -13.23 14.61 -10.70
C GLU A 141 -13.31 16.11 -10.42
N GLY A 142 -12.58 16.91 -11.20
CA GLY A 142 -12.75 18.35 -11.28
C GLY A 142 -13.72 18.76 -12.40
N LYS A 143 -13.84 20.07 -12.62
CA LYS A 143 -14.70 20.65 -13.68
C LYS A 143 -14.23 20.28 -15.09
N THR A 144 -12.93 20.17 -15.30
CA THR A 144 -12.31 19.98 -16.62
C THR A 144 -11.43 18.73 -16.70
N GLY A 145 -10.93 18.22 -15.57
CA GLY A 145 -9.98 17.12 -15.56
C GLY A 145 -9.91 16.30 -14.28
N TRP A 146 -8.88 15.46 -14.21
CA TRP A 146 -8.54 14.68 -13.03
C TRP A 146 -7.58 15.44 -12.12
N ILE A 147 -7.87 15.42 -10.81
CA ILE A 147 -6.91 15.67 -9.74
C ILE A 147 -6.50 14.29 -9.20
N ILE A 148 -5.24 13.94 -9.38
CA ILE A 148 -4.70 12.63 -8.98
C ILE A 148 -4.01 12.77 -7.63
N PHE A 149 -4.26 11.86 -6.69
CA PHE A 149 -3.46 11.72 -5.48
C PHE A 149 -2.62 10.46 -5.60
N ASP A 150 -1.34 10.62 -5.27
CA ASP A 150 -0.34 9.56 -5.13
C ASP A 150 -0.24 8.65 -6.37
N PRO A 151 0.50 9.07 -7.41
CA PRO A 151 0.61 8.32 -8.66
C PRO A 151 1.53 7.09 -8.55
N LEU A 152 1.37 6.25 -7.54
CA LEU A 152 2.02 4.93 -7.38
C LEU A 152 3.56 4.98 -7.39
N THR A 153 4.19 3.79 -7.40
CA THR A 153 5.65 3.64 -7.32
C THR A 153 6.34 3.79 -8.68
N ALA A 154 5.67 3.37 -9.75
CA ALA A 154 6.27 3.25 -11.06
C ALA A 154 5.46 3.94 -12.15
N ARG A 155 6.16 4.49 -13.14
CA ARG A 155 5.57 5.13 -14.32
C ARG A 155 4.53 4.23 -14.98
N GLU A 156 4.82 2.95 -15.11
CA GLU A 156 3.99 2.00 -15.83
C GLU A 156 2.72 1.64 -15.08
N THR A 157 2.78 1.50 -13.75
CA THR A 157 1.58 1.23 -12.92
C THR A 157 0.66 2.44 -12.90
N ALA A 158 1.20 3.65 -12.77
CA ALA A 158 0.42 4.89 -12.81
C ALA A 158 -0.22 5.14 -14.18
N ARG A 159 0.54 4.90 -15.27
CA ARG A 159 0.04 4.99 -16.65
C ARG A 159 -1.07 3.97 -16.92
N ALA A 160 -0.90 2.74 -16.43
CA ALA A 160 -1.92 1.69 -16.54
C ALA A 160 -3.20 2.07 -15.77
N ALA A 161 -3.06 2.66 -14.58
CA ALA A 161 -4.19 3.13 -13.79
C ALA A 161 -4.95 4.27 -14.49
N LEU A 162 -4.26 5.33 -14.94
CA LEU A 162 -4.90 6.44 -15.67
C LEU A 162 -5.57 5.96 -16.95
N LYS A 163 -4.92 5.09 -17.72
CA LYS A 163 -5.54 4.47 -18.90
C LYS A 163 -6.82 3.71 -18.53
N PHE A 164 -6.76 2.88 -17.49
CA PHE A 164 -7.89 2.04 -17.10
C PHE A 164 -9.10 2.87 -16.63
N ILE A 165 -8.90 3.90 -15.79
CA ILE A 165 -10.02 4.74 -15.37
C ILE A 165 -10.63 5.51 -16.55
N ASN A 166 -9.80 6.00 -17.48
CA ASN A 166 -10.28 6.68 -18.70
C ASN A 166 -11.09 5.72 -19.61
N GLU A 167 -10.70 4.45 -19.71
CA GLU A 167 -11.47 3.43 -20.43
C GLU A 167 -12.85 3.18 -19.79
N GLN A 168 -12.95 3.26 -18.45
CA GLN A 168 -14.21 2.99 -17.74
C GLN A 168 -15.13 4.21 -17.64
N LEU A 169 -14.58 5.42 -17.47
CA LEU A 169 -15.33 6.62 -17.10
C LEU A 169 -15.22 7.77 -18.11
N GLY A 170 -14.51 7.55 -19.22
CA GLY A 170 -14.23 8.57 -20.23
C GLY A 170 -12.92 9.31 -19.96
N GLU A 171 -12.23 9.64 -21.05
CA GLU A 171 -10.93 10.32 -20.99
C GLU A 171 -11.04 11.75 -20.47
N ARG A 172 -10.14 12.12 -19.56
CA ARG A 172 -10.00 13.49 -19.05
C ARG A 172 -8.52 13.86 -18.92
N PRO A 173 -8.16 15.13 -19.15
CA PRO A 173 -6.81 15.60 -18.90
C PRO A 173 -6.50 15.58 -17.40
N VAL A 174 -5.25 15.35 -17.04
CA VAL A 174 -4.78 15.56 -15.67
C VAL A 174 -4.50 17.04 -15.48
N VAL A 175 -5.15 17.66 -14.49
CA VAL A 175 -5.00 19.09 -14.18
C VAL A 175 -4.18 19.34 -12.91
N ALA A 176 -4.14 18.34 -12.03
CA ALA A 176 -3.26 18.37 -10.87
C ALA A 176 -2.87 16.96 -10.40
N VAL A 177 -1.70 16.89 -9.77
CA VAL A 177 -1.24 15.75 -8.99
C VAL A 177 -0.93 16.24 -7.57
N VAL A 178 -1.35 15.48 -6.58
CA VAL A 178 -1.05 15.70 -5.16
C VAL A 178 -0.11 14.58 -4.72
N TYR A 179 1.05 14.95 -4.22
CA TYR A 179 1.88 14.04 -3.42
C TYR A 179 1.50 14.23 -1.98
N SER A 180 0.93 13.21 -1.36
CA SER A 180 0.58 13.29 0.04
C SER A 180 1.78 13.41 0.95
N HIS A 181 2.87 12.72 0.60
CA HIS A 181 4.08 12.69 1.40
C HIS A 181 5.29 12.19 0.62
N SER A 182 6.46 12.22 1.26
CA SER A 182 7.77 12.06 0.62
C SER A 182 8.26 10.62 0.40
N HIS A 183 7.39 9.62 0.28
CA HIS A 183 7.78 8.24 -0.03
C HIS A 183 7.55 7.85 -1.51
N GLY A 184 8.42 6.96 -2.00
CA GLY A 184 8.53 6.65 -3.44
C GLY A 184 7.29 6.03 -4.07
N ASP A 185 6.47 5.33 -3.31
CA ASP A 185 5.20 4.76 -3.73
C ASP A 185 4.06 5.80 -3.90
N HIS A 186 4.31 7.06 -3.54
CA HIS A 186 3.34 8.15 -3.62
C HIS A 186 3.71 9.22 -4.63
N PHE A 187 4.93 9.20 -5.18
CA PHE A 187 5.33 10.13 -6.25
C PHE A 187 5.99 9.42 -7.44
N GLY A 188 6.44 8.17 -7.25
CA GLY A 188 7.32 7.45 -8.16
C GLY A 188 6.77 7.31 -9.56
N GLY A 189 5.46 7.10 -9.71
CA GLY A 189 4.84 6.96 -11.02
C GLY A 189 4.35 8.25 -11.67
N VAL A 190 4.71 9.43 -11.16
CA VAL A 190 4.21 10.72 -11.67
C VAL A 190 4.42 10.92 -13.19
N ARG A 191 5.54 10.43 -13.75
CA ARG A 191 5.84 10.50 -15.20
C ARG A 191 4.95 9.59 -16.05
N GLY A 192 4.10 8.79 -15.42
CA GLY A 192 3.08 7.95 -16.04
C GLY A 192 1.77 8.69 -16.28
N VAL A 193 1.56 9.82 -15.58
CA VAL A 193 0.29 10.55 -15.59
C VAL A 193 0.41 12.00 -16.07
N VAL A 194 1.61 12.59 -16.04
CA VAL A 194 1.84 13.98 -16.50
C VAL A 194 3.18 14.12 -17.23
N ASP A 195 3.25 15.12 -18.11
CA ASP A 195 4.50 15.57 -18.73
C ASP A 195 5.15 16.68 -17.88
N GLU A 196 6.47 16.63 -17.72
CA GLU A 196 7.22 17.63 -16.96
C GLU A 196 7.14 19.04 -17.59
N ALA A 197 6.99 19.15 -18.91
CA ALA A 197 6.81 20.42 -19.61
C ALA A 197 5.47 21.09 -19.24
N ASP A 198 4.41 20.31 -19.05
CA ASP A 198 3.10 20.81 -18.62
C ASP A 198 3.14 21.29 -17.15
N VAL A 199 3.98 20.68 -16.32
CA VAL A 199 4.21 21.14 -14.94
C VAL A 199 5.02 22.44 -14.91
N LYS A 200 6.10 22.52 -15.71
CA LYS A 200 6.95 23.72 -15.81
C LYS A 200 6.23 24.92 -16.38
N SER A 201 5.31 24.71 -17.31
CA SER A 201 4.47 25.77 -17.88
C SER A 201 3.35 26.22 -16.94
N GLY A 202 3.10 25.49 -15.84
CA GLY A 202 2.01 25.76 -14.89
C GLY A 202 0.64 25.26 -15.36
N LYS A 203 0.56 24.56 -16.50
CA LYS A 203 -0.67 23.94 -17.00
C LYS A 203 -1.17 22.83 -16.06
N VAL A 204 -0.24 22.08 -15.46
CA VAL A 204 -0.53 21.06 -14.46
C VAL A 204 0.09 21.45 -13.13
N LYS A 205 -0.71 21.38 -12.06
CA LYS A 205 -0.22 21.62 -10.69
C LYS A 205 0.32 20.33 -10.10
N ILE A 206 1.49 20.40 -9.47
CA ILE A 206 1.97 19.36 -8.56
C ILE A 206 2.03 19.97 -7.17
N ILE A 207 1.19 19.44 -6.29
CA ILE A 207 0.96 19.94 -4.93
C ILE A 207 1.62 18.97 -3.94
N ALA A 208 2.42 19.49 -3.03
CA ALA A 208 3.11 18.68 -2.02
C ALA A 208 3.22 19.41 -0.68
N PRO A 209 3.41 18.70 0.45
CA PRO A 209 3.67 19.32 1.74
C PRO A 209 5.02 20.04 1.75
N THR A 210 5.15 21.00 2.66
CA THR A 210 6.43 21.67 2.94
C THR A 210 7.53 20.65 3.27
N GLY A 211 8.76 20.91 2.80
CA GLY A 211 9.90 20.00 2.99
C GLY A 211 9.94 18.76 2.09
N PHE A 212 8.94 18.55 1.21
CA PHE A 212 8.84 17.34 0.37
C PHE A 212 10.13 17.01 -0.39
N MET A 213 10.70 17.97 -1.13
CA MET A 213 11.88 17.71 -1.99
C MET A 213 13.11 17.30 -1.18
N ASP A 214 13.34 17.96 -0.04
CA ASP A 214 14.48 17.67 0.82
C ASP A 214 14.41 16.25 1.36
N HIS A 215 13.23 15.83 1.83
CA HIS A 215 13.02 14.52 2.42
C HIS A 215 12.95 13.39 1.39
N ALA A 216 12.32 13.62 0.23
CA ALA A 216 12.27 12.65 -0.86
C ALA A 216 13.67 12.31 -1.39
N VAL A 217 14.59 13.28 -1.41
CA VAL A 217 15.99 13.07 -1.83
C VAL A 217 16.83 12.50 -0.69
N ALA A 218 16.77 13.07 0.52
CA ALA A 218 17.62 12.67 1.63
C ALA A 218 17.44 11.20 2.01
N GLU A 219 16.19 10.73 2.06
CA GLU A 219 15.88 9.34 2.44
C GLU A 219 16.38 8.33 1.41
N ASN A 220 16.34 8.67 0.12
CA ASN A 220 16.66 7.74 -0.96
C ASN A 220 18.13 7.81 -1.41
N VAL A 221 18.87 8.87 -1.10
CA VAL A 221 20.23 9.09 -1.63
C VAL A 221 21.31 8.83 -0.57
N TYR A 222 21.28 9.47 0.60
CA TYR A 222 22.43 9.47 1.52
C TYR A 222 22.73 8.09 2.13
N ALA A 223 21.69 7.32 2.47
CA ALA A 223 21.82 5.93 2.94
C ALA A 223 21.23 4.92 1.93
N GLY A 224 21.06 5.35 0.67
CA GLY A 224 20.28 4.63 -0.35
C GLY A 224 20.74 3.19 -0.57
N THR A 225 22.05 2.93 -0.67
CA THR A 225 22.57 1.56 -0.87
C THR A 225 22.23 0.62 0.28
N ALA A 226 22.40 1.06 1.53
CA ALA A 226 22.11 0.25 2.70
C ALA A 226 20.60 0.01 2.85
N MET A 227 19.80 1.05 2.65
CA MET A 227 18.34 0.99 2.71
C MET A 227 17.77 0.10 1.62
N ALA A 228 18.23 0.24 0.38
CA ALA A 228 17.83 -0.62 -0.73
C ALA A 228 18.18 -2.09 -0.48
N ARG A 229 19.38 -2.40 0.04
CA ARG A 229 19.74 -3.79 0.37
C ARG A 229 18.86 -4.39 1.46
N ARG A 230 18.52 -3.63 2.50
CA ARG A 230 17.64 -4.05 3.60
C ARG A 230 16.17 -4.14 3.17
N MET A 231 15.75 -3.29 2.24
CA MET A 231 14.42 -3.32 1.63
C MET A 231 14.14 -4.70 1.02
N PHE A 232 15.10 -5.34 0.33
CA PHE A 232 14.91 -6.71 -0.19
C PHE A 232 14.50 -7.75 0.87
N TYR A 233 14.91 -7.57 2.14
CA TYR A 233 14.48 -8.43 3.23
C TYR A 233 13.08 -8.05 3.72
N GLN A 234 12.84 -6.76 4.02
CA GLN A 234 11.54 -6.29 4.51
C GLN A 234 10.41 -6.58 3.50
N TYR A 235 10.67 -6.33 2.23
CA TYR A 235 9.69 -6.48 1.15
C TYR A 235 9.63 -7.91 0.60
N GLY A 236 10.55 -8.78 1.03
CA GLY A 236 10.69 -10.14 0.50
C GLY A 236 10.75 -10.16 -1.03
N ALA A 237 11.35 -9.15 -1.66
CA ALA A 237 11.22 -8.90 -3.10
C ALA A 237 11.84 -10.01 -3.99
N LEU A 238 12.67 -10.88 -3.41
CA LEU A 238 13.25 -12.05 -4.08
C LEU A 238 12.53 -13.37 -3.75
N LEU A 239 11.54 -13.35 -2.85
CA LEU A 239 10.78 -14.54 -2.47
C LEU A 239 9.64 -14.78 -3.48
N PRO A 240 9.42 -16.04 -3.91
CA PRO A 240 8.28 -16.35 -4.75
C PRO A 240 6.98 -16.14 -3.98
N ALA A 241 5.94 -15.68 -4.68
CA ALA A 241 4.60 -15.63 -4.13
C ALA A 241 4.07 -17.06 -3.95
N SER A 242 3.92 -17.49 -2.71
CA SER A 242 3.46 -18.85 -2.37
C SER A 242 3.12 -18.96 -0.89
N PRO A 243 2.44 -20.03 -0.44
CA PRO A 243 2.18 -20.26 0.98
C PRO A 243 3.43 -20.37 1.86
N PHE A 244 4.61 -20.62 1.28
CA PHE A 244 5.87 -20.71 2.01
C PHE A 244 6.78 -19.48 1.82
N GLY A 245 6.41 -18.56 0.91
CA GLY A 245 7.23 -17.42 0.50
C GLY A 245 6.55 -16.08 0.80
N HIS A 246 6.58 -15.17 -0.17
CA HIS A 246 5.94 -13.87 -0.02
C HIS A 246 4.41 -14.00 -0.11
N VAL A 247 3.69 -13.37 0.82
CA VAL A 247 2.21 -13.42 0.85
C VAL A 247 1.56 -12.04 0.80
N ASP A 248 2.19 -11.03 1.40
CA ASP A 248 1.65 -9.67 1.52
C ASP A 248 2.69 -8.67 2.08
N GLN A 249 2.41 -7.37 1.97
CA GLN A 249 3.17 -6.26 2.59
C GLN A 249 2.30 -5.42 3.54
N ALA A 250 1.24 -5.99 4.12
CA ALA A 250 0.32 -5.39 5.09
C ALA A 250 -0.53 -4.23 4.54
N ILE A 251 0.10 -3.15 4.07
CA ILE A 251 -0.58 -1.98 3.47
C ILE A 251 -0.96 -2.20 2.00
N GLY A 252 -0.36 -3.21 1.37
CA GLY A 252 -0.68 -3.67 0.02
C GLY A 252 0.08 -4.97 -0.30
N LYS A 253 0.10 -5.35 -1.58
CA LYS A 253 0.63 -6.66 -1.99
C LYS A 253 2.16 -6.72 -2.04
N ASN A 254 2.80 -5.76 -2.70
CA ASN A 254 4.24 -5.54 -2.81
C ASN A 254 4.45 -4.22 -3.57
N THR A 255 5.68 -3.79 -3.78
CA THR A 255 6.03 -2.65 -4.65
C THR A 255 6.20 -3.08 -6.10
N ALA A 256 5.79 -2.24 -7.04
CA ALA A 256 6.12 -2.43 -8.45
C ALA A 256 7.63 -2.32 -8.71
N ALA A 257 8.11 -3.11 -9.66
CA ALA A 257 9.50 -3.13 -10.13
C ALA A 257 9.63 -2.41 -11.50
N GLY A 258 9.05 -1.22 -11.62
CA GLY A 258 9.08 -0.39 -12.82
C GLY A 258 9.97 0.84 -12.70
N ASN A 259 9.74 1.83 -13.57
CA ASN A 259 10.55 3.04 -13.62
C ASN A 259 10.06 4.07 -12.59
N LEU A 260 10.85 4.27 -11.53
CA LEU A 260 10.60 5.30 -10.52
C LEU A 260 11.06 6.67 -11.04
N GLY A 261 10.19 7.66 -10.88
CA GLY A 261 10.41 9.05 -11.29
C GLY A 261 9.97 10.07 -10.25
N LEU A 262 10.47 11.29 -10.41
CA LEU A 262 10.16 12.42 -9.55
C LEU A 262 10.10 13.68 -10.42
N ILE A 263 8.99 14.41 -10.36
CA ILE A 263 8.86 15.77 -10.89
C ILE A 263 8.66 16.70 -9.69
N PRO A 264 9.48 17.76 -9.53
CA PRO A 264 9.36 18.68 -8.40
C PRO A 264 7.96 19.34 -8.34
N PRO A 265 7.40 19.52 -7.13
CA PRO A 265 6.15 20.25 -6.96
C PRO A 265 6.30 21.72 -7.36
N ASN A 266 5.26 22.28 -7.98
CA ASN A 266 5.15 23.70 -8.31
C ASN A 266 4.17 24.44 -7.39
N VAL A 267 3.53 23.73 -6.45
CA VAL A 267 2.71 24.25 -5.37
C VAL A 267 3.12 23.55 -4.08
N VAL A 268 3.46 24.33 -3.06
CA VAL A 268 3.78 23.82 -1.72
C VAL A 268 2.68 24.26 -0.77
N ILE A 269 2.24 23.34 0.10
CA ILE A 269 1.37 23.63 1.24
C ILE A 269 2.29 23.97 2.42
N GLU A 270 2.27 25.23 2.86
CA GLU A 270 3.21 25.76 3.84
C GLU A 270 2.63 25.80 5.25
N ASP A 271 1.38 26.23 5.38
CA ASP A 271 0.71 26.40 6.67
C ASP A 271 0.28 25.05 7.27
N ASP A 272 0.06 25.01 8.59
CA ASP A 272 -0.49 23.82 9.27
C ASP A 272 -1.80 23.36 8.64
N PHE A 273 -2.62 24.33 8.22
CA PHE A 273 -3.86 24.11 7.48
C PHE A 273 -3.96 25.09 6.34
N GLU A 274 -4.19 24.59 5.13
CA GLU A 274 -4.25 25.44 3.95
C GLU A 274 -5.40 25.03 3.03
N GLU A 275 -6.20 26.01 2.61
CA GLU A 275 -7.28 25.78 1.67
C GLU A 275 -6.81 26.07 0.24
N ARG A 276 -7.11 25.15 -0.68
CA ARG A 276 -6.94 25.38 -2.12
C ARG A 276 -8.18 24.94 -2.88
N VAL A 277 -8.47 25.68 -3.93
CA VAL A 277 -9.44 25.27 -4.96
C VAL A 277 -8.67 24.94 -6.22
N VAL A 278 -8.83 23.71 -6.71
CA VAL A 278 -8.19 23.23 -7.94
C VAL A 278 -9.28 22.68 -8.83
N ASP A 279 -9.39 23.20 -10.04
CA ASP A 279 -10.41 22.79 -11.03
C ASP A 279 -11.84 22.71 -10.45
N GLY A 280 -12.18 23.65 -9.56
CA GLY A 280 -13.48 23.71 -8.89
C GLY A 280 -13.66 22.80 -7.67
N VAL A 281 -12.66 21.99 -7.30
CA VAL A 281 -12.68 21.15 -6.10
C VAL A 281 -11.98 21.88 -4.96
N LYS A 282 -12.73 22.16 -3.88
CA LYS A 282 -12.19 22.71 -2.63
C LYS A 282 -11.55 21.61 -1.78
N MET A 283 -10.31 21.83 -1.37
CA MET A 283 -9.50 20.94 -0.55
C MET A 283 -8.92 21.72 0.62
N VAL A 284 -8.97 21.13 1.82
CA VAL A 284 -8.32 21.65 3.02
C VAL A 284 -7.21 20.69 3.38
N PHE A 285 -5.97 21.11 3.16
CA PHE A 285 -4.78 20.35 3.51
C PHE A 285 -4.46 20.55 4.99
N GLN A 286 -3.98 19.50 5.64
CA GLN A 286 -3.43 19.54 6.99
C GLN A 286 -2.01 18.98 6.93
N ASN A 287 -1.00 19.83 7.10
CA ASN A 287 0.38 19.36 7.22
C ASN A 287 0.54 18.54 8.51
N THR A 288 1.17 17.36 8.39
CA THR A 288 1.43 16.41 9.49
C THR A 288 2.91 15.98 9.50
N PRO A 289 3.89 16.90 9.56
CA PRO A 289 5.30 16.53 9.44
C PRO A 289 5.79 15.67 10.61
N GLY A 290 6.52 14.60 10.29
CA GLY A 290 7.14 13.70 11.26
C GLY A 290 6.22 12.59 11.79
N THR A 291 5.07 12.38 11.14
CA THR A 291 4.17 11.24 11.36
C THR A 291 4.65 10.00 10.60
N GLU A 292 3.95 9.55 9.57
CA GLU A 292 4.42 8.48 8.68
C GLU A 292 5.65 8.97 7.91
N ALA A 293 5.62 10.18 7.36
CA ALA A 293 6.78 10.77 6.69
C ALA A 293 7.25 12.09 7.34
N PRO A 294 8.52 12.49 7.12
CA PRO A 294 9.00 13.81 7.55
C PRO A 294 8.21 14.97 6.93
N ALA A 295 7.77 14.82 5.68
CA ALA A 295 6.86 15.74 5.00
C ALA A 295 5.63 14.96 4.54
N GLU A 296 4.49 15.23 5.16
CA GLU A 296 3.22 14.54 4.94
C GLU A 296 2.05 15.50 5.17
N MET A 297 0.94 15.27 4.49
CA MET A 297 -0.30 16.02 4.71
C MET A 297 -1.57 15.20 4.46
N ASN A 298 -2.56 15.36 5.33
CA ASN A 298 -3.92 14.90 5.10
C ASN A 298 -4.69 15.89 4.20
N THR A 299 -5.80 15.45 3.61
CA THR A 299 -6.69 16.31 2.83
C THR A 299 -8.16 16.09 3.20
N PHE A 300 -8.89 17.15 3.53
CA PHE A 300 -10.34 17.13 3.75
C PHE A 300 -11.07 17.81 2.58
N PHE A 301 -12.12 17.16 2.08
CA PHE A 301 -12.98 17.67 1.01
C PHE A 301 -14.34 18.11 1.62
N PRO A 302 -14.50 19.40 1.96
CA PRO A 302 -15.67 19.86 2.73
C PRO A 302 -17.00 19.69 2.01
N GLU A 303 -17.03 19.82 0.67
CA GLU A 303 -18.26 19.65 -0.12
C GLU A 303 -18.67 18.18 -0.27
N LYS A 304 -17.75 17.27 0.02
CA LYS A 304 -17.93 15.82 -0.13
C LYS A 304 -18.02 15.10 1.21
N ASN A 305 -17.79 15.79 2.34
CA ASN A 305 -17.71 15.17 3.66
C ASN A 305 -16.70 13.99 3.69
N LEU A 306 -15.59 14.14 2.97
CA LEU A 306 -14.60 13.09 2.74
C LEU A 306 -13.27 13.48 3.36
N PHE A 307 -12.68 12.57 4.13
CA PHE A 307 -11.33 12.72 4.67
C PHE A 307 -10.38 11.75 3.98
N TRP A 308 -9.31 12.30 3.41
CA TRP A 308 -8.21 11.55 2.81
C TRP A 308 -7.02 11.61 3.76
N ALA A 309 -6.79 10.51 4.47
CA ALA A 309 -5.94 10.42 5.66
C ALA A 309 -4.46 10.13 5.35
N ALA A 310 -4.01 10.42 4.12
CA ALA A 310 -2.67 10.09 3.65
C ALA A 310 -2.29 8.65 4.01
N GLU A 311 -1.15 8.49 4.66
CA GLU A 311 -0.73 7.23 5.27
C GLU A 311 -0.76 7.31 6.80
N ASN A 312 -1.31 8.39 7.36
CA ASN A 312 -1.49 8.57 8.79
C ASN A 312 -2.47 7.56 9.40
N ILE A 313 -3.48 7.14 8.62
CA ILE A 313 -4.51 6.20 9.07
C ILE A 313 -4.79 5.17 7.96
N VAL A 314 -4.24 3.97 8.12
CA VAL A 314 -4.37 2.85 7.17
C VAL A 314 -4.94 1.60 7.86
N GLY A 315 -5.12 0.51 7.11
CA GLY A 315 -5.66 -0.77 7.61
C GLY A 315 -4.70 -1.59 8.50
N THR A 316 -3.76 -0.96 9.19
CA THR A 316 -2.78 -1.59 10.10
C THR A 316 -2.23 -0.56 11.10
N ILE A 317 -1.53 -1.02 12.12
CA ILE A 317 -0.57 -0.18 12.85
C ILE A 317 0.67 -0.03 11.97
N HIS A 318 1.12 1.21 11.79
CA HIS A 318 2.23 1.52 10.91
C HIS A 318 3.57 1.49 11.65
N ASN A 319 4.64 1.50 10.88
CA ASN A 319 6.00 1.59 11.39
C ASN A 319 6.23 2.97 12.00
N ILE A 320 6.58 3.01 13.29
CA ILE A 320 7.31 4.15 13.86
C ILE A 320 8.82 4.05 13.58
N TYR A 321 9.27 2.88 13.12
CA TYR A 321 10.60 2.63 12.60
C TYR A 321 10.55 1.53 11.55
N THR A 322 10.86 1.87 10.30
CA THR A 322 10.86 0.90 9.20
C THR A 322 12.14 0.06 9.22
N LEU A 323 12.01 -1.26 9.03
CA LEU A 323 13.15 -2.20 9.14
C LEU A 323 14.18 -2.06 8.02
N ARG A 324 13.82 -1.44 6.88
CA ARG A 324 14.74 -1.02 5.82
C ARG A 324 15.72 0.07 6.29
N GLY A 325 15.38 0.74 7.40
CA GLY A 325 16.18 1.77 8.04
C GLY A 325 15.75 3.15 7.60
N ALA A 326 15.32 3.96 8.56
CA ALA A 326 15.05 5.38 8.40
C ALA A 326 15.26 6.06 9.77
N LEU A 327 15.05 7.38 9.84
CA LEU A 327 14.88 8.05 11.12
C LEU A 327 13.64 7.48 11.84
N VAL A 328 13.71 7.42 13.17
CA VAL A 328 12.55 7.04 13.99
C VAL A 328 11.51 8.15 13.90
N ARG A 329 10.27 7.76 13.63
CA ARG A 329 9.10 8.64 13.55
C ARG A 329 8.58 8.94 14.96
N ASP A 330 7.82 10.02 15.12
CA ASP A 330 7.33 10.46 16.42
C ASP A 330 5.86 10.00 16.64
N PRO A 331 5.62 8.90 17.38
CA PRO A 331 4.26 8.42 17.62
C PRO A 331 3.38 9.42 18.40
N LEU A 332 3.97 10.29 19.22
CA LEU A 332 3.20 11.29 19.95
C LEU A 332 2.72 12.40 19.02
N LYS A 333 3.57 12.87 18.10
CA LYS A 333 3.14 13.80 17.03
C LYS A 333 2.08 13.17 16.15
N TRP A 334 2.24 11.89 15.80
CA TRP A 334 1.26 11.14 15.02
C TRP A 334 -0.11 11.09 15.69
N ALA A 335 -0.15 10.72 16.97
CA ALA A 335 -1.39 10.74 17.75
C ALA A 335 -2.01 12.15 17.78
N LYS A 336 -1.21 13.20 18.01
CA LYS A 336 -1.71 14.59 18.03
C LYS A 336 -2.26 15.04 16.67
N ALA A 337 -1.61 14.68 15.57
CA ALA A 337 -2.07 15.01 14.22
C ALA A 337 -3.42 14.35 13.91
N ILE A 338 -3.59 13.07 14.24
CA ILE A 338 -4.88 12.37 14.12
C ILE A 338 -5.92 13.04 15.02
N ASN A 339 -5.56 13.40 16.25
CA ASN A 339 -6.47 14.07 17.18
C ASN A 339 -6.95 15.42 16.64
N GLU A 340 -6.07 16.24 16.06
CA GLU A 340 -6.46 17.49 15.40
C GLU A 340 -7.42 17.24 14.23
N ALA A 341 -7.18 16.21 13.42
CA ALA A 341 -8.09 15.82 12.34
C ALA A 341 -9.46 15.38 12.86
N ILE A 342 -9.51 14.60 13.95
CA ILE A 342 -10.74 14.21 14.65
C ILE A 342 -11.54 15.45 15.06
N TYR A 343 -10.91 16.45 15.68
CA TYR A 343 -11.63 17.64 16.15
C TYR A 343 -12.11 18.54 15.01
N ARG A 344 -11.30 18.70 13.96
CA ARG A 344 -11.58 19.67 12.88
C ARG A 344 -12.47 19.11 11.78
N PHE A 345 -12.25 17.86 11.39
CA PHE A 345 -12.90 17.23 10.25
C PHE A 345 -13.87 16.14 10.67
N GLY A 346 -13.54 15.40 11.74
CA GLY A 346 -14.31 14.26 12.23
C GLY A 346 -15.83 14.44 12.28
N PRO A 347 -16.38 15.54 12.85
CA PRO A 347 -17.84 15.75 12.90
C PRO A 347 -18.54 15.85 11.54
N LYS A 348 -17.79 16.09 10.47
CA LYS A 348 -18.30 16.22 9.09
C LYS A 348 -17.86 15.08 8.18
N THR A 349 -17.03 14.16 8.64
CA THR A 349 -16.49 13.10 7.80
C THR A 349 -17.46 11.92 7.74
N GLU A 350 -18.00 11.65 6.56
CA GLU A 350 -18.85 10.47 6.30
C GLU A 350 -18.08 9.31 5.68
N ILE A 351 -16.97 9.61 4.99
CA ILE A 351 -16.11 8.60 4.40
C ILE A 351 -14.66 8.97 4.69
N MET A 352 -13.87 8.00 5.11
CA MET A 352 -12.42 8.12 5.19
C MET A 352 -11.75 7.21 4.17
N ILE A 353 -10.83 7.75 3.40
CA ILE A 353 -9.95 7.03 2.49
C ILE A 353 -8.49 7.33 2.80
N ALA A 354 -7.58 6.52 2.29
CA ALA A 354 -6.15 6.64 2.52
C ALA A 354 -5.37 6.25 1.25
N SER A 355 -4.06 6.51 1.29
CA SER A 355 -3.12 6.12 0.24
C SER A 355 -2.93 4.60 0.14
N HIS A 356 -3.30 3.83 1.17
CA HIS A 356 -3.29 2.38 1.19
C HIS A 356 -4.61 1.78 1.72
N SER A 357 -4.76 0.46 1.60
CA SER A 357 -5.91 -0.30 2.11
C SER A 357 -7.27 0.14 1.49
N TRP A 358 -8.38 -0.03 2.20
CA TRP A 358 -9.74 0.29 1.75
C TRP A 358 -10.41 1.36 2.63
N PRO A 359 -11.45 2.06 2.11
CA PRO A 359 -12.16 3.10 2.86
C PRO A 359 -12.88 2.61 4.12
N ARG A 360 -13.31 3.58 4.94
CA ARG A 360 -14.30 3.41 6.03
C ARG A 360 -15.52 4.27 5.74
N TRP A 361 -16.72 3.77 6.03
CA TRP A 361 -17.98 4.44 5.68
C TRP A 361 -18.88 4.66 6.88
N GLY A 362 -19.51 5.83 6.92
CA GLY A 362 -20.36 6.29 8.01
C GLY A 362 -19.54 6.96 9.10
N ASN A 363 -20.01 8.12 9.57
CA ASN A 363 -19.31 8.92 10.58
C ASN A 363 -18.89 8.11 11.81
N GLU A 364 -19.78 7.27 12.35
CA GLU A 364 -19.49 6.46 13.54
C GLU A 364 -18.28 5.54 13.34
N ARG A 365 -18.26 4.80 12.23
CA ARG A 365 -17.17 3.88 11.87
C ARG A 365 -15.86 4.63 11.60
N VAL A 366 -15.93 5.78 10.95
CA VAL A 366 -14.77 6.64 10.72
C VAL A 366 -14.20 7.12 12.07
N MET A 367 -15.05 7.62 12.96
CA MET A 367 -14.65 8.16 14.24
C MET A 367 -14.12 7.08 15.21
N GLU A 368 -14.67 5.87 15.17
CA GLU A 368 -14.12 4.67 15.83
C GLU A 368 -12.65 4.47 15.40
N VAL A 369 -12.42 4.27 14.10
CA VAL A 369 -11.08 3.98 13.56
C VAL A 369 -10.08 5.12 13.83
N MET A 370 -10.48 6.38 13.67
CA MET A 370 -9.59 7.51 13.93
C MET A 370 -9.19 7.58 15.40
N ARG A 371 -10.13 7.34 16.34
CA ARG A 371 -9.84 7.34 17.79
C ARG A 371 -8.92 6.18 18.17
N ASP A 372 -9.19 4.98 17.66
CA ASP A 372 -8.38 3.80 17.96
C ASP A 372 -6.94 3.96 17.45
N GLN A 373 -6.77 4.54 16.26
CA GLN A 373 -5.43 4.83 15.70
C GLN A 373 -4.71 5.92 16.50
N ARG A 374 -5.39 7.03 16.85
CA ARG A 374 -4.85 8.05 17.76
C ARG A 374 -4.36 7.42 19.08
N ASP A 375 -5.22 6.63 19.71
CA ASP A 375 -4.97 6.08 21.04
C ASP A 375 -3.90 5.00 21.00
N THR A 376 -3.80 4.24 19.90
CA THR A 376 -2.70 3.27 19.71
C THR A 376 -1.34 3.96 19.63
N TYR A 377 -1.17 5.00 18.81
CA TYR A 377 0.10 5.72 18.74
C TYR A 377 0.42 6.46 20.05
N ALA A 378 -0.58 7.06 20.71
CA ALA A 378 -0.40 7.70 22.00
C ALA A 378 0.05 6.69 23.07
N ASN A 379 -0.57 5.50 23.10
CA ASN A 379 -0.21 4.44 24.02
C ASN A 379 1.18 3.87 23.72
N LEU A 380 1.52 3.65 22.45
CA LEU A 380 2.84 3.20 22.04
C LEU A 380 3.94 4.14 22.55
N ASN A 381 3.72 5.45 22.48
CA ASN A 381 4.63 6.43 23.07
C ASN A 381 4.64 6.37 24.61
N ASN A 382 3.48 6.58 25.22
CA ASN A 382 3.37 6.84 26.66
C ASN A 382 3.61 5.59 27.50
N GLY A 383 3.10 4.43 27.05
CA GLY A 383 3.31 3.13 27.70
C GLY A 383 4.76 2.70 27.65
N VAL A 384 5.43 2.88 26.51
CA VAL A 384 6.88 2.60 26.40
C VAL A 384 7.70 3.52 27.30
N LEU A 385 7.41 4.83 27.30
CA LEU A 385 8.12 5.78 28.17
C LEU A 385 7.87 5.52 29.66
N HIS A 386 6.65 5.11 30.04
CA HIS A 386 6.34 4.73 31.41
C HIS A 386 7.21 3.55 31.87
N LEU A 387 7.32 2.49 31.06
CA LEU A 387 8.17 1.34 31.35
C LEU A 387 9.66 1.71 31.35
N ALA A 388 10.10 2.55 30.41
CA ALA A 388 11.48 3.03 30.37
C ALA A 388 11.86 3.80 31.66
N ASN A 389 10.95 4.63 32.19
CA ASN A 389 11.14 5.32 33.46
C ASN A 389 11.20 4.38 34.68
N GLN A 390 10.75 3.13 34.54
CA GLN A 390 10.91 2.07 35.56
C GLN A 390 12.19 1.25 35.38
N GLY A 391 13.06 1.62 34.43
CA GLY A 391 14.31 0.92 34.14
C GLY A 391 14.20 -0.20 33.11
N VAL A 392 13.05 -0.34 32.43
CA VAL A 392 12.93 -1.29 31.31
C VAL A 392 13.78 -0.81 30.14
N THR A 393 14.70 -1.67 29.69
CA THR A 393 15.63 -1.35 28.60
C THR A 393 15.04 -1.64 27.22
N ILE A 394 15.69 -1.14 26.17
CA ILE A 394 15.33 -1.42 24.77
C ILE A 394 15.30 -2.93 24.45
N ASN A 395 16.11 -3.74 25.14
CA ASN A 395 16.16 -5.20 24.96
C ASN A 395 15.07 -5.96 25.76
N GLN A 396 14.30 -5.26 26.59
CA GLN A 396 13.24 -5.85 27.41
C GLN A 396 11.86 -5.37 26.98
N ILE A 397 11.74 -4.13 26.49
CA ILE A 397 10.45 -3.48 26.25
C ILE A 397 9.49 -4.29 25.38
N HIS A 398 10.00 -4.94 24.32
CA HIS A 398 9.21 -5.73 23.39
C HIS A 398 8.63 -7.02 23.99
N ASN A 399 9.10 -7.46 25.16
CA ASN A 399 8.57 -8.63 25.88
C ASN A 399 7.58 -8.25 27.00
N ILE A 400 7.44 -6.95 27.29
CA ILE A 400 6.68 -6.44 28.44
C ILE A 400 5.54 -5.54 27.99
N TYR A 401 5.80 -4.65 27.02
CA TYR A 401 4.78 -3.78 26.45
C TYR A 401 3.71 -4.62 25.74
N GLN A 402 2.46 -4.30 26.02
CA GLN A 402 1.29 -4.84 25.34
C GLN A 402 0.41 -3.66 24.92
N VAL A 403 -0.15 -3.73 23.71
CA VAL A 403 -1.20 -2.80 23.31
C VAL A 403 -2.43 -3.06 24.20
N PRO A 404 -3.15 -2.02 24.65
CA PRO A 404 -4.41 -2.19 25.37
C PRO A 404 -5.40 -3.03 24.55
N ALA A 405 -6.24 -3.79 25.27
CA ALA A 405 -7.27 -4.64 24.68
C ALA A 405 -8.38 -3.84 24.01
#